data_AF-A0A958PVY3-F1
#
_entry.id   AF-A0A958PVY3-F1
#
_cell.length_a   1.000
_cell.length_b   1.000
_cell.length_c   1.000
_cell.angle_alpha   90.00
_cell.angle_beta   90.00
_cell.angle_gamma   90.00
#
_symmetry.space_group_name_H-M   'P 1'
#
loop_
_entity.id
_entity.type
_entity.pdbx_description
1 polymer ?
#
loop_
_entity_poly.entity_id
_entity_poly.type
_entity_poly.pdbx_seq_one_letter_code
_entity_poly.pdbx_strand_id
1 'polypeptide(L)'
;MKKTQMVLIGLLFLFTTWNGWALDLDAARKAGKIVELPSGYVKATDGGAEALAKEINEKRKKAYEAIAEKTKTTIEVVGQQAAEKIKKKLEQ
;
A
#
# COMPACT_ATOMS: atom_id res chain seq x y z
N MET A 1 22.26 -25.10 6.37
CA MET A 1 20.80 -24.95 6.33
C MET A 1 20.47 -23.58 5.75
N LYS A 2 19.40 -23.53 4.94
CA LYS A 2 19.15 -22.65 3.80
C LYS A 2 19.37 -21.14 4.09
N LYS A 3 20.42 -20.58 3.47
CA LYS A 3 20.61 -19.14 3.29
C LYS A 3 19.68 -18.71 2.15
N THR A 4 18.50 -18.19 2.49
CA THR A 4 17.69 -17.42 1.53
C THR A 4 17.67 -15.98 2.02
N GLN A 5 18.86 -15.39 2.07
CA GLN A 5 19.02 -13.95 2.11
C GLN A 5 19.08 -13.42 0.68
N MET A 6 18.69 -12.16 0.54
CA MET A 6 18.76 -11.31 -0.65
C MET A 6 17.71 -11.57 -1.73
N VAL A 7 16.56 -10.92 -1.55
CA VAL A 7 16.08 -9.97 -2.57
C VAL A 7 15.75 -8.66 -1.86
N LEU A 8 16.77 -7.84 -1.68
CA LEU A 8 16.65 -6.40 -1.45
C LEU A 8 16.10 -5.81 -2.76
N ILE A 9 14.80 -5.57 -2.84
CA ILE A 9 14.24 -4.62 -3.80
C ILE A 9 13.65 -3.50 -2.96
N GLY A 10 14.54 -2.60 -2.56
CA GLY A 10 14.16 -1.23 -2.29
C GLY A 10 13.73 -0.62 -3.62
N LEU A 11 12.43 -0.55 -3.86
CA LEU A 11 11.87 0.50 -4.69
C LEU A 11 11.17 1.47 -3.75
N LEU A 12 11.99 2.38 -3.23
CA LEU A 12 11.57 3.66 -2.73
C LEU A 12 10.99 4.44 -3.92
N PHE A 13 9.70 4.29 -4.19
CA PHE A 13 8.99 5.25 -5.03
C PHE A 13 8.74 6.50 -4.19
N LEU A 14 9.72 7.39 -4.21
CA LEU A 14 9.52 8.82 -3.93
C LEU A 14 8.61 9.37 -5.03
N PHE A 15 7.31 9.32 -4.81
CA PHE A 15 6.38 10.20 -5.53
C PHE A 15 6.39 11.54 -4.79
N THR A 16 7.15 12.49 -5.32
CA THR A 16 6.99 13.90 -4.98
C THR A 16 5.68 14.37 -5.62
N THR A 17 4.60 14.43 -4.84
CA THR A 17 3.33 14.98 -5.32
C THR A 17 3.12 16.39 -4.82
N TRP A 18 3.03 17.28 -5.80
CA TRP A 18 2.33 18.56 -5.81
C TRP A 18 1.34 18.74 -4.64
N ASN A 19 1.57 19.76 -3.81
CA ASN A 19 0.66 20.16 -2.76
C ASN A 19 -0.66 20.68 -3.36
N GLY A 20 -1.74 19.93 -3.16
CA GLY A 20 -3.09 20.38 -3.45
C GLY A 20 -4.08 19.46 -2.78
N TRP A 21 -4.45 19.76 -1.52
CA TRP A 21 -5.62 19.28 -0.75
C TRP A 21 -6.16 17.86 -1.02
N ALA A 22 -5.33 16.92 -1.45
CA ALA A 22 -5.60 15.51 -1.33
C ALA A 22 -5.57 15.23 0.17
N LEU A 23 -6.67 14.72 0.72
CA LEU A 23 -6.65 14.16 2.05
C LEU A 23 -5.52 13.13 2.06
N ASP A 24 -4.43 13.45 2.76
CA ASP A 24 -3.26 12.60 2.80
C ASP A 24 -3.65 11.25 3.41
N LEU A 25 -3.20 10.14 2.83
CA LEU A 25 -3.59 8.80 3.29
C LEU A 25 -3.29 8.60 4.78
N ASP A 26 -2.19 9.17 5.29
CA ASP A 26 -1.86 9.08 6.71
C ASP A 26 -2.80 9.93 7.56
N ALA A 27 -3.19 11.11 7.08
CA ALA A 27 -4.21 11.95 7.73
C ALA A 27 -5.58 11.27 7.75
N ALA A 28 -6.02 10.66 6.63
CA ALA A 28 -7.26 9.91 6.52
C ALA A 28 -7.30 8.72 7.49
N ARG A 29 -6.18 7.99 7.61
CA ARG A 29 -6.04 6.86 8.54
C ARG A 29 -6.11 7.32 9.99
N LYS A 30 -5.37 8.38 10.35
CA LYS A 30 -5.39 8.96 11.70
C LYS A 30 -6.77 9.48 12.09
N ALA A 31 -7.51 10.04 11.14
CA ALA A 31 -8.88 10.48 11.32
C ALA A 31 -9.91 9.33 11.36
N GLY A 32 -9.47 8.07 11.22
CA GLY A 32 -10.35 6.90 11.23
C GLY A 32 -11.22 6.77 9.99
N LYS A 33 -10.98 7.56 8.93
CA LYS A 33 -11.76 7.60 7.68
C LYS A 33 -11.37 6.50 6.70
N ILE A 34 -10.18 5.94 6.88
CA ILE A 34 -9.64 4.84 6.08
C ILE A 34 -9.03 3.79 7.00
N VAL A 35 -9.29 2.52 6.70
CA VAL A 35 -8.63 1.36 7.33
C VAL A 35 -7.82 0.58 6.29
N GLU A 36 -6.68 0.03 6.74
CA GLU A 36 -5.86 -0.89 5.96
C GLU A 36 -6.44 -2.30 6.05
N LEU A 37 -6.38 -3.05 4.95
CA LEU A 37 -6.86 -4.43 4.86
C LEU A 37 -5.69 -5.42 4.83
N PRO A 38 -5.89 -6.68 5.28
CA PRO A 38 -4.89 -7.74 5.17
C PRO A 38 -4.44 -8.04 3.73
N SER A 39 -5.25 -7.64 2.74
CA SER A 39 -4.93 -7.74 1.30
C SER A 39 -3.94 -6.68 0.83
N GLY A 40 -3.54 -5.73 1.68
CA GLY A 40 -2.69 -4.60 1.32
C GLY A 40 -3.46 -3.48 0.63
N TYR A 41 -4.79 -3.52 0.56
CA TYR A 41 -5.63 -2.41 0.07
C TYR A 41 -6.21 -1.60 1.23
N VAL A 42 -6.89 -0.50 0.91
CA VAL A 42 -7.61 0.32 1.88
C VAL A 42 -9.11 0.26 1.68
N LYS A 43 -9.86 0.50 2.74
CA LYS A 43 -11.31 0.69 2.72
C LYS A 43 -11.67 2.00 3.41
N ALA A 44 -12.53 2.79 2.78
CA ALA A 44 -13.13 3.96 3.40
C ALA A 44 -14.15 3.53 4.47
N THR A 45 -14.15 4.23 5.61
CA THR A 45 -15.11 4.03 6.71
C THR A 45 -16.25 5.05 6.67
N ASP A 46 -16.06 6.16 5.96
CA ASP A 46 -17.07 7.16 5.64
C ASP A 46 -17.11 7.46 4.13
N GLY A 47 -18.23 8.02 3.66
CA GLY A 47 -18.41 8.36 2.24
C GLY A 47 -17.43 9.45 1.75
N GLY A 48 -16.90 10.28 2.66
CA GLY A 48 -15.97 11.35 2.32
C GLY A 48 -14.59 10.87 1.92
N ALA A 49 -14.23 9.62 2.23
CA ALA A 49 -12.95 9.02 1.90
C ALA A 49 -13.01 7.99 0.76
N GLU A 50 -14.17 7.74 0.14
CA GLU A 50 -14.31 6.73 -0.92
C GLU A 50 -13.45 7.03 -2.15
N ALA A 51 -13.45 8.28 -2.61
CA ALA A 51 -12.64 8.69 -3.76
C ALA A 51 -11.14 8.48 -3.50
N LEU A 52 -10.68 8.82 -2.29
CA LEU A 52 -9.31 8.59 -1.85
C LEU A 52 -8.99 7.09 -1.79
N ALA A 53 -9.86 6.29 -1.18
CA ALA A 53 -9.67 4.85 -1.08
C ALA A 53 -9.57 4.19 -2.47
N LYS A 54 -10.41 4.62 -3.43
CA LYS A 54 -10.37 4.17 -4.82
C LYS A 54 -9.05 4.53 -5.48
N GLU A 55 -8.62 5.79 -5.38
CA GLU A 55 -7.37 6.27 -5.96
C GLU A 55 -6.16 5.51 -5.42
N ILE A 56 -6.09 5.31 -4.10
CA ILE A 56 -5.02 4.55 -3.45
C ILE A 56 -5.02 3.09 -3.92
N ASN A 57 -6.19 2.46 -3.99
CA ASN A 57 -6.29 1.07 -4.43
C ASN A 57 -5.91 0.88 -5.89
N GLU A 58 -6.25 1.82 -6.78
CA GLU A 58 -5.82 1.79 -8.19
C GLU A 58 -4.29 1.92 -8.31
N LYS A 59 -3.67 2.81 -7.52
CA LYS A 59 -2.21 2.96 -7.47
C LYS A 59 -1.54 1.69 -6.95
N ARG A 60 -2.05 1.12 -5.85
CA ARG A 60 -1.53 -0.12 -5.25
C ARG A 60 -1.68 -1.30 -6.21
N LYS A 61 -2.83 -1.44 -6.88
CA LYS A 61 -3.08 -2.52 -7.85
C LYS A 61 -2.04 -2.53 -8.96
N LYS A 62 -1.82 -1.38 -9.62
CA LYS A 62 -0.81 -1.25 -10.68
C LYS A 62 0.59 -1.63 -10.19
N ALA A 63 0.96 -1.19 -8.99
CA ALA A 63 2.25 -1.54 -8.40
C ALA A 63 2.35 -3.03 -8.07
N TYR A 64 1.29 -3.63 -7.52
CA TYR A 64 1.27 -5.03 -7.13
C TYR A 64 1.31 -5.95 -8.34
N GLU A 65 0.59 -5.62 -9.42
CA GLU A 65 0.65 -6.34 -10.70
C GLU A 65 2.08 -6.34 -11.25
N ALA A 66 2.73 -5.17 -11.33
CA ALA A 66 4.10 -5.07 -11.81
C ALA A 66 5.11 -5.88 -10.97
N ILE A 67 4.94 -5.89 -9.64
CA ILE A 67 5.79 -6.69 -8.74
C ILE A 67 5.50 -8.19 -8.92
N ALA A 68 4.23 -8.57 -9.02
CA ALA A 68 3.80 -9.95 -9.18
C ALA A 68 4.39 -10.56 -10.46
N GLU A 69 4.29 -9.83 -11.58
CA GLU A 69 4.91 -10.22 -12.86
C GLU A 69 6.43 -10.37 -12.73
N LYS A 70 7.12 -9.38 -12.14
CA LYS A 70 8.58 -9.40 -11.98
C LYS A 70 9.07 -10.54 -11.11
N THR A 71 8.31 -10.89 -10.08
CA THR A 71 8.71 -11.89 -9.07
C THR A 71 8.10 -13.27 -9.30
N LYS A 72 7.31 -13.45 -10.37
CA LYS A 72 6.57 -14.68 -10.70
C LYS A 72 5.74 -15.18 -9.50
N THR A 73 5.05 -14.25 -8.84
CA THR A 73 4.12 -14.53 -7.75
C THR A 73 2.74 -13.97 -8.08
N THR A 74 1.78 -14.09 -7.17
CA THR A 74 0.43 -13.54 -7.37
C THR A 74 0.29 -12.16 -6.75
N ILE A 75 -0.64 -11.37 -7.26
CA ILE A 75 -0.94 -10.02 -6.74
C ILE A 75 -1.35 -10.08 -5.25
N GLU A 76 -2.03 -11.15 -4.83
CA GLU A 76 -2.45 -11.35 -3.45
C GLU A 76 -1.26 -11.52 -2.51
N VAL A 77 -0.23 -12.28 -2.92
CA VAL A 77 1.00 -12.45 -2.14
C VAL A 77 1.71 -11.11 -1.97
N VAL A 78 1.79 -10.31 -3.04
CA VAL A 78 2.38 -8.96 -2.97
C VAL A 78 1.58 -8.06 -2.04
N GLY A 79 0.25 -8.09 -2.13
CA GLY A 79 -0.65 -7.33 -1.27
C GLY A 79 -0.49 -7.68 0.21
N GLN A 80 -0.44 -8.96 0.56
CA GLN A 80 -0.20 -9.43 1.93
C GLN A 80 1.17 -8.95 2.46
N GLN A 81 2.22 -9.06 1.64
CA GLN A 81 3.55 -8.55 2.01
C GLN A 81 3.55 -7.03 2.21
N ALA A 82 2.77 -6.30 1.41
CA ALA A 82 2.61 -4.86 1.56
C ALA A 82 1.88 -4.53 2.87
N ALA A 83 0.80 -5.26 3.22
CA ALA A 83 0.09 -5.09 4.48
C ALA A 83 1.02 -5.26 5.68
N GLU A 84 1.86 -6.30 5.70
CA GLU A 84 2.84 -6.54 6.76
C GLU A 84 3.85 -5.38 6.90
N LYS A 85 4.31 -4.83 5.78
CA LYS A 85 5.23 -3.67 5.79
C LYS A 85 4.54 -2.40 6.27
N ILE A 86 3.30 -2.16 5.85
CA ILE A 86 2.51 -1.01 6.28
C ILE A 86 2.29 -1.09 7.78
N LYS A 87 1.86 -2.25 8.30
CA LYS A 87 1.68 -2.48 9.74
C LYS A 87 2.95 -2.12 10.53
N LYS A 88 4.10 -2.67 10.13
CA LYS A 88 5.39 -2.36 10.77
C LYS A 88 5.74 -0.88 10.71
N LYS A 89 5.44 -0.19 9.61
CA LYS A 89 5.67 1.25 9.47
C LYS A 89 4.78 2.07 10.41
N LEU A 90 3.55 1.62 10.67
CA LEU A 90 2.60 2.30 11.56
C LEU A 90 2.89 2.06 13.05
N GLU A 91 3.63 1.01 13.36
CA GLU A 91 4.08 0.67 14.73
C GLU A 91 5.38 1.38 15.14
N GLN A 92 6.07 2.05 14.19
CA GLN A 92 7.31 2.80 14.38
C GLN A 92 7.04 4.26 14.74
#